data_AF-A0A352IN47-F1
#
_entry.id   AF-A0A352IN47-F1
#
_cell.length_a   1.000
_cell.length_b   1.000
_cell.length_c   1.000
_cell.angle_alpha   90.00
_cell.angle_beta   90.00
_cell.angle_gamma   90.00
#
_symmetry.space_group_name_H-M   'P 1'
#
loop_
_entity.id
_entity.type
_entity.pdbx_description
1 polymer ?
#
loop_
_entity_poly.entity_id
_entity_poly.type
_entity_poly.pdbx_seq_one_letter_code
_entity_poly.pdbx_strand_id
1 'polypeptide(L)'
;MKQLSLRFKLYALVVSLLLIMGISIVVTAQLSLGAMEKRLSVETRDTVQGIVMDQLSATAGKFGELVSGQFATAFRTPEVVRNVITRNIQSDSSGRISRTALQETVGAVLEEQKSLSSIYAQFEPDGYDGQDRYFTGGVEEHSSDEGTLEIYYYRDPEGKVHFSRTEDPATKYLDSLNEFGIREAEWYLCSRDTRAPCIMEPYDYEISEGYSELMTSLVVPILDDGAFAGVVGVDINLSTLQRTISGVSKELFDGKSRVTLISEQGLIAASSHYEAHLGRPLPEALPE
;
A
#
# COMPACT_ATOMS: atom_id res chain seq x y z
N MET A 1 36.00 46.06 -76.52
CA MET A 1 35.05 45.90 -75.41
C MET A 1 34.04 47.05 -75.47
N LYS A 2 32.76 46.80 -75.79
CA LYS A 2 31.73 47.85 -75.89
C LYS A 2 31.45 48.42 -74.50
N GLN A 3 31.68 49.72 -74.29
CA GLN A 3 31.40 50.38 -73.01
C GLN A 3 29.90 50.71 -72.94
N LEU A 4 29.19 50.10 -71.99
CA LEU A 4 27.79 50.38 -71.67
C LEU A 4 27.61 51.81 -71.10
N SER A 5 26.51 52.46 -71.48
CA SER A 5 26.08 53.80 -71.00
C SER A 5 26.05 53.88 -69.47
N LEU A 6 26.54 54.99 -68.91
CA LEU A 6 26.64 55.22 -67.45
C LEU A 6 25.27 55.06 -66.74
N ARG A 7 24.18 55.47 -67.39
CA ARG A 7 22.81 55.34 -66.87
C ARG A 7 22.37 53.88 -66.73
N PHE A 8 22.75 53.03 -67.69
CA PHE A 8 22.43 51.61 -67.64
C PHE A 8 23.15 50.89 -66.49
N LYS A 9 24.44 51.23 -66.27
CA LYS A 9 25.20 50.71 -65.11
C LYS A 9 24.56 51.13 -63.78
N LEU A 10 24.07 52.36 -63.69
CA LEU A 10 23.44 52.90 -62.48
C LEU A 10 22.09 52.21 -62.19
N TYR A 11 21.22 52.06 -63.20
CA TYR A 11 19.96 51.34 -63.05
C TYR A 11 20.17 49.86 -62.69
N ALA A 12 21.12 49.18 -63.35
CA ALA A 12 21.45 47.80 -63.03
C ALA A 12 21.96 47.63 -61.60
N LEU A 13 22.75 48.59 -61.09
CA LEU A 13 23.24 48.59 -59.71
C LEU A 13 22.11 48.81 -58.70
N VAL A 14 21.20 49.77 -58.94
CA VAL A 14 20.07 50.04 -58.04
C VAL A 14 19.10 48.85 -57.98
N VAL A 15 18.78 48.26 -59.14
CA VAL A 15 17.90 47.08 -59.22
C VAL A 15 18.54 45.88 -58.53
N SER A 16 19.85 45.66 -58.72
CA SER A 16 20.64 44.66 -58.00
C SER A 16 20.55 44.85 -56.48
N LEU A 17 20.77 46.07 -55.99
CA LEU A 17 20.71 46.40 -54.56
C LEU A 17 19.33 46.14 -53.96
N LEU A 18 18.26 46.53 -54.65
CA LEU A 18 16.87 46.28 -54.21
C LEU A 18 16.54 44.79 -54.18
N LEU A 19 16.98 44.02 -55.18
CA LEU A 19 16.81 42.57 -55.19
C LEU A 19 17.58 41.89 -54.05
N ILE A 20 18.83 42.29 -53.80
CA ILE A 20 19.64 41.76 -52.70
C ILE A 20 18.97 42.07 -51.36
N MET A 21 18.47 43.29 -51.16
CA MET A 21 17.76 43.68 -49.94
C MET A 21 16.48 42.87 -49.75
N GLY A 22 15.67 42.70 -50.81
CA GLY A 22 14.45 41.88 -50.77
C GLY A 22 14.76 40.41 -50.44
N ILE A 23 15.76 39.81 -51.10
CA ILE A 23 16.21 38.43 -50.82
C ILE A 23 16.72 38.32 -49.38
N SER A 24 17.51 39.28 -48.91
CA SER A 24 18.01 39.30 -47.54
C SER A 24 16.86 39.32 -46.52
N ILE A 25 15.86 40.17 -46.72
CA ILE A 25 14.68 40.23 -45.84
C ILE A 25 13.96 38.89 -45.84
N VAL A 26 13.69 38.30 -47.01
CA VAL A 26 13.01 37.00 -47.11
C VAL A 26 13.81 35.89 -46.41
N VAL A 27 15.12 35.82 -46.62
CA VAL A 27 15.98 34.83 -45.97
C VAL A 27 15.98 35.02 -44.45
N THR A 28 16.13 36.25 -43.96
CA THR A 28 16.09 36.51 -42.51
C THR A 28 14.73 36.20 -41.89
N ALA A 29 13.63 36.52 -42.58
CA ALA A 29 12.28 36.21 -42.12
C ALA A 29 12.06 34.69 -42.04
N GLN A 30 12.50 33.93 -43.06
CA GLN A 30 12.38 32.47 -43.06
C GLN A 30 13.22 31.82 -41.94
N LEU A 31 14.47 32.28 -41.75
CA LEU A 31 15.31 31.80 -40.66
C LEU A 31 14.72 32.14 -39.28
N SER A 32 14.19 33.35 -39.12
CA SER A 32 13.54 33.78 -37.88
C SER A 32 12.26 33.00 -37.60
N LEU A 33 11.43 32.74 -38.60
CA LEU A 33 10.20 31.96 -38.47
C LEU A 33 10.52 30.51 -38.12
N GLY A 34 11.49 29.88 -38.78
CA GLY A 34 11.92 28.52 -38.44
C GLY A 34 12.53 28.41 -37.03
N ALA A 35 13.30 29.42 -36.60
CA ALA A 35 13.80 29.47 -35.23
C ALA A 35 12.68 29.67 -34.20
N MET A 36 11.69 30.50 -34.51
CA MET A 36 10.52 30.75 -33.66
C MET A 36 9.62 29.51 -33.56
N GLU A 37 9.35 28.82 -34.67
CA GLU A 37 8.60 27.56 -34.71
C GLU A 37 9.28 26.50 -33.86
N LYS A 38 10.60 26.34 -34.00
CA LYS A 38 11.38 25.39 -33.20
C LYS A 38 11.34 25.73 -31.71
N ARG A 39 11.49 27.01 -31.35
CA ARG A 39 11.42 27.47 -29.95
C ARG A 39 10.03 27.24 -29.37
N LEU A 40 8.98 27.62 -30.11
CA LEU A 40 7.60 27.45 -29.69
C LEU A 40 7.24 25.97 -29.52
N SER A 41 7.73 25.10 -30.42
CA SER A 41 7.53 23.64 -30.32
C SER A 41 8.19 23.06 -29.06
N VAL A 42 9.44 23.43 -28.77
CA VAL A 42 10.15 22.96 -27.57
C VAL A 42 9.49 23.51 -26.31
N GLU A 43 9.22 24.80 -26.25
CA GLU A 43 8.63 25.46 -25.07
C GLU A 43 7.21 24.95 -24.78
N THR A 44 6.41 24.72 -25.84
CA THR A 44 5.08 24.10 -25.70
C THR A 44 5.21 22.66 -25.21
N ARG A 45 6.15 21.88 -25.74
CA ARG A 45 6.37 20.49 -25.30
C ARG A 45 6.76 20.43 -23.84
N ASP A 46 7.71 21.25 -23.41
CA ASP A 46 8.18 21.29 -22.03
C ASP A 46 7.07 21.76 -21.09
N THR A 47 6.30 22.78 -21.48
CA THR A 47 5.15 23.28 -20.70
C THR A 47 4.08 22.21 -20.55
N VAL A 48 3.71 21.54 -21.65
CA VAL A 48 2.72 20.46 -21.62
C VAL A 48 3.20 19.29 -20.78
N GLN A 49 4.48 18.89 -20.91
CA GLN A 49 5.05 17.83 -20.08
C GLN A 49 5.04 18.21 -18.59
N GLY A 50 5.40 19.46 -18.25
CA GLY A 50 5.34 19.98 -16.89
C GLY A 50 3.92 19.90 -16.31
N ILE A 51 2.93 20.42 -17.02
CA ILE A 51 1.52 20.37 -16.61
C ILE A 51 1.06 18.92 -16.40
N VAL A 52 1.42 17.99 -17.28
CA VAL A 52 1.05 16.58 -17.14
C VAL A 52 1.72 15.96 -15.92
N MET A 53 3.01 16.23 -15.67
CA MET A 53 3.71 15.71 -14.49
C MET A 53 3.14 16.29 -13.19
N ASP A 54 2.81 17.58 -13.16
CA ASP A 54 2.19 18.22 -12.01
C ASP A 54 0.80 17.62 -11.72
N GLN A 55 -0.01 17.42 -12.78
CA GLN A 55 -1.31 16.78 -12.66
C GLN A 55 -1.18 15.33 -12.16
N LEU A 56 -0.23 14.57 -12.70
CA LEU A 56 0.03 13.19 -12.26
C LEU A 56 0.50 13.13 -10.80
N SER A 57 1.39 14.04 -10.40
CA SER A 57 1.88 14.12 -9.02
C SER A 57 0.77 14.49 -8.04
N ALA A 58 -0.04 15.50 -8.37
CA ALA A 58 -1.20 15.88 -7.56
C ALA A 58 -2.23 14.74 -7.45
N THR A 59 -2.44 14.03 -8.55
CA THR A 59 -3.33 12.87 -8.61
C THR A 59 -2.79 11.71 -7.78
N ALA A 60 -1.49 11.41 -7.87
CA ALA A 60 -0.83 10.41 -7.04
C ALA A 60 -0.90 10.76 -5.55
N GLY A 61 -0.71 12.05 -5.19
CA GLY A 61 -0.89 12.53 -3.83
C GLY A 61 -2.32 12.33 -3.30
N LYS A 62 -3.34 12.67 -4.11
CA LYS A 62 -4.75 12.41 -3.76
C LYS A 62 -5.01 10.93 -3.48
N PHE A 63 -4.46 10.03 -4.30
CA PHE A 63 -4.64 8.59 -4.12
C PHE A 63 -3.81 8.04 -2.96
N GLY A 64 -2.62 8.61 -2.70
CA GLY A 64 -1.85 8.35 -1.49
C GLY A 64 -2.70 8.61 -0.24
N GLU A 65 -3.34 9.78 -0.17
CA GLU A 65 -4.24 10.12 0.95
C GLU A 65 -5.46 9.18 1.06
N LEU A 66 -6.02 8.74 -0.07
CA LEU A 66 -7.13 7.77 -0.06
C LEU A 66 -6.70 6.44 0.56
N VAL A 67 -5.55 5.90 0.14
CA VAL A 67 -5.00 4.64 0.66
C VAL A 67 -4.59 4.82 2.12
N SER A 68 -3.87 5.88 2.46
CA SER A 68 -3.51 6.20 3.85
C SER A 68 -4.74 6.32 4.75
N GLY A 69 -5.83 6.93 4.27
CA GLY A 69 -7.11 7.01 4.99
C GLY A 69 -7.76 5.64 5.22
N GLN A 70 -7.66 4.73 4.24
CA GLN A 70 -8.14 3.35 4.36
C GLN A 70 -7.35 2.59 5.44
N PHE A 71 -6.02 2.63 5.40
CA PHE A 71 -5.15 2.00 6.40
C PHE A 71 -5.35 2.62 7.80
N ALA A 72 -5.41 3.95 7.90
CA ALA A 72 -5.66 4.63 9.17
C ALA A 72 -7.03 4.26 9.77
N THR A 73 -8.05 4.06 8.93
CA THR A 73 -9.36 3.61 9.40
C THR A 73 -9.30 2.17 9.90
N ALA A 74 -8.61 1.29 9.17
CA ALA A 74 -8.45 -0.10 9.56
C ALA A 74 -7.64 -0.25 10.86
N PHE A 75 -6.60 0.56 11.08
CA PHE A 75 -5.79 0.56 12.31
C PHE A 75 -6.57 0.90 13.58
N ARG A 76 -7.65 1.68 13.48
CA ARG A 76 -8.46 2.04 14.66
C ARG A 76 -9.08 0.81 15.32
N THR A 77 -9.41 -0.21 14.54
CA THR A 77 -10.02 -1.45 15.05
C THR A 77 -9.12 -2.19 16.04
N PRO A 78 -7.90 -2.63 15.67
CA PRO A 78 -7.01 -3.29 16.62
C PRO A 78 -6.58 -2.36 17.75
N GLU A 79 -6.47 -1.04 17.53
CA GLU A 79 -6.19 -0.07 18.61
C GLU A 79 -7.28 -0.04 19.70
N VAL A 80 -8.56 -0.02 19.31
CA VAL A 80 -9.68 -0.03 20.25
C VAL A 80 -9.73 -1.35 21.00
N VAL A 81 -9.58 -2.47 20.30
CA VAL A 81 -9.58 -3.81 20.92
C VAL A 81 -8.39 -3.96 21.87
N ARG A 82 -7.19 -3.53 21.48
CA ARG A 82 -6.02 -3.47 22.36
C ARG A 82 -6.29 -2.65 23.62
N ASN A 83 -6.96 -1.49 23.51
CA ASN A 83 -7.27 -0.66 24.67
C ASN A 83 -8.21 -1.37 25.65
N VAL A 84 -9.23 -2.08 25.14
CA VAL A 84 -10.13 -2.91 25.95
C VAL A 84 -9.35 -4.02 26.65
N ILE A 85 -8.50 -4.74 25.92
CA ILE A 85 -7.67 -5.82 26.46
C ILE A 85 -6.71 -5.31 27.53
N THR A 86 -5.97 -4.24 27.25
CA THR A 86 -5.02 -3.63 28.20
C THR A 86 -5.72 -3.23 29.50
N ARG A 87 -6.93 -2.63 29.39
CA ARG A 87 -7.72 -2.29 30.56
C ARG A 87 -8.18 -3.52 31.35
N ASN A 88 -8.48 -4.63 30.69
CA ASN A 88 -8.88 -5.89 31.33
C ASN A 88 -7.72 -6.57 32.05
N ILE A 89 -6.51 -6.56 31.46
CA ILE A 89 -5.29 -7.08 32.09
C ILE A 89 -5.05 -6.34 33.42
N GLN A 90 -5.12 -5.01 33.39
CA GLN A 90 -4.93 -4.13 34.56
C GLN A 90 -6.07 -4.17 35.58
N SER A 91 -7.22 -4.77 35.23
CA SER A 91 -8.34 -4.90 36.16
C SER A 91 -8.12 -6.07 37.12
N ASP A 92 -8.71 -5.99 38.31
CA ASP A 92 -8.73 -7.12 39.23
C ASP A 92 -9.54 -8.30 38.67
N SER A 93 -9.43 -9.47 39.31
CA SER A 93 -10.14 -10.68 38.87
C SER A 93 -11.66 -10.55 38.85
N SER A 94 -12.24 -9.58 39.57
CA SER A 94 -13.70 -9.36 39.59
C SER A 94 -14.19 -8.45 38.48
N GLY A 95 -13.32 -7.58 37.95
CA GLY A 95 -13.60 -6.68 36.84
C GLY A 95 -13.11 -7.17 35.47
N ARG A 96 -12.28 -8.21 35.42
CA ARG A 96 -11.73 -8.77 34.17
C ARG A 96 -12.77 -9.56 33.39
N ILE A 97 -12.86 -9.31 32.09
CA ILE A 97 -13.68 -10.09 31.16
C ILE A 97 -13.13 -11.53 31.05
N SER A 98 -14.01 -12.54 31.05
CA SER A 98 -13.59 -13.94 30.85
C SER A 98 -12.99 -14.15 29.46
N ARG A 99 -12.13 -15.16 29.29
CA ARG A 99 -11.54 -15.50 27.99
C ARG A 99 -12.61 -15.74 26.91
N THR A 100 -13.68 -16.47 27.23
CA THR A 100 -14.84 -16.68 26.35
C THR A 100 -15.52 -15.36 25.95
N ALA A 101 -15.81 -14.49 26.91
CA ALA A 101 -16.46 -13.21 26.60
C ALA A 101 -15.55 -12.27 25.79
N LEU A 102 -14.22 -12.33 26.01
CA LEU A 102 -13.26 -11.60 25.19
C LEU A 102 -13.22 -12.17 23.76
N GLN A 103 -13.16 -13.49 23.61
CA GLN A 103 -13.22 -14.19 22.32
C GLN A 103 -14.48 -13.77 21.53
N GLU A 104 -15.67 -13.86 22.14
CA GLU A 104 -16.93 -13.43 21.52
C GLU A 104 -16.94 -11.94 21.15
N THR A 105 -16.40 -11.09 22.02
CA THR A 105 -16.31 -9.64 21.77
C THR A 105 -15.42 -9.35 20.56
N VAL A 106 -14.27 -10.02 20.46
CA VAL A 106 -13.35 -9.87 19.31
C VAL A 106 -14.02 -10.34 18.02
N GLY A 107 -14.72 -11.48 18.05
CA GLY A 107 -15.50 -11.97 16.91
C GLY A 107 -16.57 -10.98 16.45
N ALA A 108 -17.35 -10.42 17.38
CA ALA A 108 -18.39 -9.44 17.08
C ALA A 108 -17.82 -8.14 16.46
N VAL A 109 -16.60 -7.73 16.85
CA VAL A 109 -15.92 -6.61 16.21
C VAL A 109 -15.66 -6.91 14.74
N LEU A 110 -15.17 -8.10 14.39
CA LEU A 110 -14.98 -8.46 12.97
C LEU A 110 -16.31 -8.55 12.23
N GLU A 111 -17.37 -9.07 12.86
CA GLU A 111 -18.70 -9.11 12.24
C GLU A 111 -19.15 -7.73 11.77
N GLU A 112 -18.93 -6.68 12.56
CA GLU A 112 -19.28 -5.30 12.21
C GLU A 112 -18.28 -4.64 11.23
N GLN A 113 -16.99 -4.94 11.34
CA GLN A 113 -15.95 -4.36 10.49
C GLN A 113 -15.84 -5.09 9.14
N LYS A 114 -16.78 -4.80 8.24
CA LYS A 114 -16.90 -5.45 6.92
C LYS A 114 -15.71 -5.26 5.97
N SER A 115 -14.86 -4.26 6.22
CA SER A 115 -13.65 -4.00 5.41
C SER A 115 -12.46 -4.87 5.77
N LEU A 116 -12.54 -5.60 6.89
CA LEU A 116 -11.47 -6.46 7.39
C LEU A 116 -11.77 -7.92 7.06
N SER A 117 -10.72 -8.68 6.74
CA SER A 117 -10.82 -10.12 6.49
C SER A 117 -10.61 -10.93 7.75
N SER A 118 -9.86 -10.42 8.72
CA SER A 118 -9.62 -11.11 9.98
C SER A 118 -9.44 -10.14 11.15
N ILE A 119 -9.48 -10.69 12.36
CA ILE A 119 -8.97 -10.06 13.58
C ILE A 119 -8.35 -11.13 14.46
N TYR A 120 -7.25 -10.80 15.14
CA TYR A 120 -6.63 -11.67 16.13
C TYR A 120 -6.18 -10.91 17.36
N ALA A 121 -6.14 -11.63 18.48
CA ALA A 121 -5.45 -11.24 19.70
C ALA A 121 -4.68 -12.45 20.22
N GLN A 122 -3.35 -12.33 20.27
CA GLN A 122 -2.45 -13.42 20.68
C GLN A 122 -1.55 -12.94 21.80
N PHE A 123 -1.37 -13.76 22.82
CA PHE A 123 -0.79 -13.33 24.10
C PHE A 123 0.50 -14.09 24.42
N GLU A 124 1.46 -13.41 25.06
CA GLU A 124 2.57 -14.11 25.71
C GLU A 124 2.04 -15.05 26.81
N PRO A 125 2.80 -16.07 27.22
CA PRO A 125 2.41 -16.94 28.33
C PRO A 125 2.02 -16.14 29.58
N ASP A 126 0.86 -16.47 30.14
CA ASP A 126 0.22 -15.79 31.26
C ASP A 126 -0.10 -14.29 31.03
N GLY A 127 -0.01 -13.81 29.79
CA GLY A 127 -0.08 -12.38 29.43
C GLY A 127 -1.46 -11.74 29.55
N TYR A 128 -2.54 -12.52 29.66
CA TYR A 128 -3.90 -11.97 29.84
C TYR A 128 -4.39 -11.97 31.29
N ASP A 129 -4.41 -13.15 31.93
CA ASP A 129 -5.04 -13.35 33.23
C ASP A 129 -4.21 -14.20 34.22
N GLY A 130 -3.02 -14.68 33.82
CA GLY A 130 -2.15 -15.54 34.63
C GLY A 130 -2.71 -16.93 34.91
N GLN A 131 -3.60 -17.43 34.05
CA GLN A 131 -4.35 -18.68 34.27
C GLN A 131 -4.12 -19.74 33.19
N ASP A 132 -3.07 -19.64 32.38
CA ASP A 132 -2.84 -20.54 31.22
C ASP A 132 -2.85 -22.02 31.63
N ARG A 133 -2.29 -22.34 32.81
CA ARG A 133 -2.25 -23.70 33.38
C ARG A 133 -3.61 -24.38 33.54
N TYR A 134 -4.71 -23.65 33.53
CA TYR A 134 -6.06 -24.21 33.63
C TYR A 134 -6.69 -24.49 32.27
N PHE A 135 -6.08 -24.03 31.17
CA PHE A 135 -6.62 -24.10 29.82
C PHE A 135 -5.78 -24.96 28.87
N THR A 136 -4.89 -25.80 29.38
CA THR A 136 -4.02 -26.69 28.60
C THR A 136 -4.78 -27.87 27.98
N GLY A 137 -4.25 -28.45 26.90
CA GLY A 137 -4.76 -29.68 26.30
C GLY A 137 -6.08 -29.53 25.54
N GLY A 138 -6.36 -28.32 25.03
CA GLY A 138 -7.54 -28.05 24.21
C GLY A 138 -8.87 -28.17 24.95
N VAL A 139 -8.87 -27.87 26.25
CA VAL A 139 -10.12 -27.89 27.05
C VAL A 139 -11.11 -26.81 26.62
N GLU A 140 -10.63 -25.70 26.04
CA GLU A 140 -11.43 -24.59 25.54
C GLU A 140 -10.82 -24.07 24.23
N GLU A 141 -11.68 -23.74 23.26
CA GLU A 141 -11.27 -23.35 21.90
C GLU A 141 -10.44 -22.06 21.84
N HIS A 142 -10.65 -21.12 22.76
CA HIS A 142 -9.89 -19.86 22.82
C HIS A 142 -8.44 -20.04 23.31
N SER A 143 -8.04 -21.24 23.73
CA SER A 143 -6.68 -21.47 24.21
C SER A 143 -5.95 -22.53 23.39
N SER A 144 -4.65 -22.33 23.26
CA SER A 144 -3.75 -23.30 22.66
C SER A 144 -3.63 -24.57 23.50
N ASP A 145 -2.94 -25.58 22.98
CA ASP A 145 -2.65 -26.81 23.72
C ASP A 145 -1.75 -26.54 24.95
N GLU A 146 -0.96 -25.46 24.93
CA GLU A 146 -0.15 -24.99 26.06
C GLU A 146 -0.94 -24.09 27.04
N GLY A 147 -2.19 -23.76 26.71
CA GLY A 147 -3.09 -22.96 27.56
C GLY A 147 -2.99 -21.46 27.38
N THR A 148 -2.09 -20.97 26.50
CA THR A 148 -2.02 -19.55 26.12
C THR A 148 -3.32 -19.11 25.46
N LEU A 149 -3.76 -17.89 25.73
CA LEU A 149 -4.93 -17.32 25.06
C LEU A 149 -4.58 -16.97 23.62
N GLU A 150 -5.27 -17.57 22.65
CA GLU A 150 -5.08 -17.35 21.23
C GLU A 150 -6.45 -17.15 20.57
N ILE A 151 -6.73 -15.92 20.13
CA ILE A 151 -8.00 -15.58 19.49
C ILE A 151 -7.70 -15.26 18.03
N TYR A 152 -8.27 -16.03 17.10
CA TYR A 152 -8.25 -15.71 15.68
C TYR A 152 -9.64 -15.90 15.07
N TYR A 153 -10.14 -14.83 14.47
CA TYR A 153 -11.36 -14.85 13.67
C TYR A 153 -11.03 -14.44 12.24
N TYR A 154 -11.63 -15.13 11.28
CA TYR A 154 -11.51 -14.81 9.87
C TYR A 154 -12.88 -14.80 9.19
N ARG A 155 -12.95 -14.14 8.05
CA ARG A 155 -14.12 -14.09 7.18
C ARG A 155 -13.91 -15.00 5.98
N ASP A 156 -14.83 -15.92 5.74
CA ASP A 156 -14.83 -16.78 4.55
C ASP A 156 -15.25 -16.01 3.27
N PRO A 157 -15.09 -16.60 2.07
CA PRO A 157 -15.54 -15.99 0.82
C PRO A 157 -17.05 -15.69 0.76
N GLU A 158 -17.88 -16.42 1.51
CA GLU A 158 -19.32 -16.18 1.67
C GLU A 158 -19.63 -14.98 2.58
N GLY A 159 -18.63 -14.43 3.27
CA GLY A 159 -18.72 -13.28 4.15
C GLY A 159 -19.05 -13.61 5.61
N LYS A 160 -19.10 -14.89 5.98
CA LYS A 160 -19.37 -15.36 7.34
C LYS A 160 -18.08 -15.36 8.17
N VAL A 161 -18.21 -14.98 9.44
CA VAL A 161 -17.11 -14.96 10.41
C VAL A 161 -17.01 -16.32 11.11
N HIS A 162 -15.80 -16.84 11.20
CA HIS A 162 -15.47 -18.10 11.87
C HIS A 162 -14.34 -17.89 12.86
N PHE A 163 -14.40 -18.64 13.95
CA PHE A 163 -13.28 -18.77 14.88
C PHE A 163 -12.35 -19.87 14.36
N SER A 164 -11.04 -19.61 14.35
CA SER A 164 -10.02 -20.60 14.02
C SER A 164 -9.16 -20.84 15.26
N ARG A 165 -9.14 -22.09 15.73
CA ARG A 165 -8.38 -22.48 16.90
C ARG A 165 -6.89 -22.55 16.56
N THR A 166 -6.07 -21.87 17.36
CA THR A 166 -4.60 -21.98 17.29
C THR A 166 -4.13 -23.04 18.28
N GLU A 167 -3.84 -24.25 17.78
CA GLU A 167 -3.43 -25.37 18.64
C GLU A 167 -1.99 -25.20 19.16
N ASP A 168 -1.07 -24.83 18.26
CA ASP A 168 0.35 -24.63 18.54
C ASP A 168 0.70 -23.13 18.62
N PRO A 169 0.95 -22.58 19.82
CA PRO A 169 1.30 -21.18 19.98
C PRO A 169 2.74 -20.89 19.57
N ALA A 170 3.58 -21.90 19.31
CA ALA A 170 4.96 -21.70 18.87
C ALA A 170 5.05 -21.09 17.47
N THR A 171 4.00 -21.24 16.67
CA THR A 171 3.90 -20.71 15.30
C THR A 171 4.12 -19.20 15.22
N LYS A 172 3.73 -18.43 16.25
CA LYS A 172 3.94 -16.97 16.30
C LYS A 172 5.38 -16.53 16.59
N TYR A 173 6.28 -17.49 16.84
CA TYR A 173 7.70 -17.24 17.08
C TYR A 173 8.60 -17.71 15.92
N LEU A 174 8.02 -18.20 14.82
CA LEU A 174 8.78 -18.65 13.64
C LEU A 174 9.54 -17.48 13.00
N ASP A 175 10.88 -17.54 13.03
CA ASP A 175 11.78 -16.49 12.57
C ASP A 175 12.53 -16.83 11.27
N SER A 176 12.22 -17.97 10.66
CA SER A 176 12.67 -18.35 9.33
C SER A 176 12.34 -17.26 8.30
N LEU A 177 13.31 -16.94 7.43
CA LEU A 177 13.15 -15.91 6.41
C LEU A 177 12.61 -16.50 5.11
N ASN A 178 11.65 -15.82 4.50
CA ASN A 178 11.20 -16.10 3.14
C ASN A 178 12.21 -15.56 2.09
N GLU A 179 11.90 -15.73 0.81
CA GLU A 179 12.75 -15.28 -0.30
C GLU A 179 13.01 -13.75 -0.34
N PHE A 180 12.19 -12.96 0.36
CA PHE A 180 12.30 -11.50 0.45
C PHE A 180 12.96 -11.05 1.76
N GLY A 181 13.38 -11.97 2.62
CA GLY A 181 14.01 -11.64 3.90
C GLY A 181 13.01 -11.23 5.00
N ILE A 182 11.75 -11.61 4.88
CA ILE A 182 10.69 -11.38 5.88
C ILE A 182 10.51 -12.65 6.72
N ARG A 183 10.39 -12.52 8.04
CA ARG A 183 10.16 -13.67 8.93
C ARG A 183 8.75 -14.25 8.74
N GLU A 184 8.60 -15.56 8.85
CA GLU A 184 7.30 -16.24 8.75
C GLU A 184 6.24 -15.67 9.71
N ALA A 185 6.62 -15.46 10.97
CA ALA A 185 5.75 -14.88 11.99
C ALA A 185 5.93 -13.37 12.19
N GLU A 186 6.41 -12.64 11.19
CA GLU A 186 6.65 -11.19 11.31
C GLU A 186 5.40 -10.41 11.74
N TRP A 187 4.20 -10.93 11.41
CA TRP A 187 2.89 -10.41 11.89
C TRP A 187 2.76 -10.38 13.42
N TYR A 188 3.52 -11.20 14.16
CA TYR A 188 3.64 -11.13 15.62
C TYR A 188 4.96 -10.46 16.05
N LEU A 189 6.06 -10.87 15.41
CA LEU A 189 7.42 -10.53 15.85
C LEU A 189 7.74 -9.05 15.71
N CYS A 190 7.23 -8.36 14.69
CA CYS A 190 7.52 -6.93 14.49
C CYS A 190 7.06 -6.09 15.68
N SER A 191 5.80 -6.24 16.10
CA SER A 191 5.25 -5.48 17.23
C SER A 191 5.81 -5.94 18.58
N ARG A 192 6.20 -7.22 18.71
CA ARG A 192 6.93 -7.73 19.88
C ARG A 192 8.28 -7.05 20.04
N ASP A 193 9.08 -7.06 18.99
CA ASP A 193 10.48 -6.62 19.04
C ASP A 193 10.59 -5.09 19.13
N THR A 194 9.75 -4.37 18.39
CA THR A 194 9.76 -2.90 18.34
C THR A 194 8.95 -2.25 19.45
N ARG A 195 7.98 -2.97 20.04
CA ARG A 195 6.96 -2.43 20.94
C ARG A 195 6.19 -1.26 20.32
N ALA A 196 6.06 -1.26 19.00
CA ALA A 196 5.35 -0.27 18.21
C ALA A 196 4.37 -0.95 17.24
N PRO A 197 3.34 -0.22 16.76
CA PRO A 197 2.50 -0.70 15.68
C PRO A 197 3.30 -1.05 14.43
N CYS A 198 2.91 -2.12 13.73
CA CYS A 198 3.54 -2.57 12.51
C CYS A 198 2.51 -2.76 11.38
N ILE A 199 2.96 -2.51 10.15
CA ILE A 199 2.26 -2.90 8.92
C ILE A 199 3.10 -3.98 8.27
N MET A 200 2.46 -5.10 7.96
CA MET A 200 3.12 -6.21 7.30
C MET A 200 3.26 -5.96 5.80
N GLU A 201 4.42 -6.33 5.28
CA GLU A 201 4.60 -6.55 3.84
C GLU A 201 3.55 -7.55 3.32
N PRO A 202 3.09 -7.42 2.06
CA PRO A 202 2.17 -8.40 1.47
C PRO A 202 2.68 -9.84 1.59
N TYR A 203 1.85 -10.74 2.08
CA TYR A 203 2.19 -12.15 2.25
C TYR A 203 0.98 -13.05 2.00
N ASP A 204 1.26 -14.27 1.55
CA ASP A 204 0.25 -15.31 1.37
C ASP A 204 0.09 -16.07 2.70
N TYR A 205 -1.16 -16.27 3.11
CA TYR A 205 -1.49 -16.96 4.35
C TYR A 205 -2.60 -17.98 4.10
N GLU A 206 -2.34 -19.23 4.50
CA GLU A 206 -3.33 -20.29 4.52
C GLU A 206 -4.18 -20.16 5.79
N ILE A 207 -5.40 -19.64 5.62
CA ILE A 207 -6.34 -19.36 6.72
C ILE A 207 -6.97 -20.66 7.25
N SER A 208 -7.28 -21.57 6.33
CA SER A 208 -7.82 -22.90 6.61
C SER A 208 -7.40 -23.86 5.49
N GLU A 209 -7.50 -25.17 5.71
CA GLU A 209 -7.08 -26.19 4.73
C GLU A 209 -7.65 -25.90 3.33
N GLY A 210 -6.75 -25.58 2.39
CA GLY A 210 -7.10 -25.29 0.99
C GLY A 210 -7.69 -23.90 0.70
N TYR A 211 -7.71 -23.00 1.70
CA TYR A 211 -8.09 -21.60 1.54
C TYR A 211 -6.95 -20.68 1.98
N SER A 212 -6.28 -20.09 0.99
CA SER A 212 -5.23 -19.09 1.21
C SER A 212 -5.62 -17.74 0.61
N GLU A 213 -5.14 -16.67 1.25
CA GLU A 213 -5.38 -15.30 0.81
C GLU A 213 -4.08 -14.51 0.87
N LEU A 214 -3.90 -13.66 -0.15
CA LEU A 214 -2.84 -12.67 -0.15
C LEU A 214 -3.32 -11.44 0.64
N MET A 215 -2.63 -11.13 1.74
CA MET A 215 -3.06 -10.11 2.70
C MET A 215 -1.90 -9.27 3.24
N THR A 216 -2.27 -8.25 4.01
CA THR A 216 -1.37 -7.46 4.86
C THR A 216 -2.03 -7.32 6.24
N SER A 217 -1.23 -7.40 7.29
CA SER A 217 -1.66 -7.22 8.68
C SER A 217 -1.33 -5.83 9.21
N LEU A 218 -2.24 -5.32 10.05
CA LEU A 218 -2.09 -4.09 10.81
C LEU A 218 -2.11 -4.46 12.28
N VAL A 219 -0.95 -4.33 12.92
CA VAL A 219 -0.70 -4.95 14.22
C VAL A 219 -0.33 -3.89 15.23
N VAL A 220 -0.90 -4.00 16.43
CA VAL A 220 -0.56 -3.15 17.57
C VAL A 220 -0.13 -4.01 18.76
N PRO A 221 0.93 -3.62 19.48
CA PRO A 221 1.38 -4.35 20.66
C PRO A 221 0.44 -4.06 21.85
N ILE A 222 0.18 -5.09 22.65
CA ILE A 222 -0.41 -4.98 23.98
C ILE A 222 0.74 -4.83 24.97
N LEU A 223 0.75 -3.73 25.72
CA LEU A 223 1.77 -3.45 26.73
C LEU A 223 1.12 -3.36 28.11
N ASP A 224 1.56 -4.20 29.04
CA ASP A 224 1.18 -4.15 30.46
C ASP A 224 2.35 -3.62 31.28
N ASP A 225 2.19 -2.42 31.85
CA ASP A 225 3.27 -1.69 32.55
C ASP A 225 4.61 -1.62 31.78
N GLY A 226 4.53 -1.58 30.44
CA GLY A 226 5.69 -1.53 29.54
C GLY A 226 6.32 -2.88 29.22
N ALA A 227 5.85 -3.98 29.80
CA ALA A 227 6.13 -5.34 29.37
C ALA A 227 5.22 -5.71 28.20
N PHE A 228 5.76 -6.46 27.24
CA PHE A 228 4.99 -6.94 26.11
C PHE A 228 4.12 -8.13 26.55
N ALA A 229 2.80 -8.00 26.39
CA ALA A 229 1.82 -9.02 26.78
C ALA A 229 1.22 -9.76 25.59
N GLY A 230 1.46 -9.30 24.37
CA GLY A 230 0.90 -9.86 23.14
C GLY A 230 0.65 -8.83 22.06
N VAL A 231 -0.13 -9.20 21.05
CA VAL A 231 -0.56 -8.32 19.96
C VAL A 231 -2.06 -8.37 19.76
N VAL A 232 -2.59 -7.31 19.17
CA VAL A 232 -3.87 -7.34 18.45
C VAL A 232 -3.60 -6.95 17.00
N GLY A 233 -4.10 -7.72 16.06
CA GLY A 233 -3.96 -7.42 14.64
C GLY A 233 -5.24 -7.62 13.86
N VAL A 234 -5.31 -6.99 12.70
CA VAL A 234 -6.37 -7.19 11.70
C VAL A 234 -5.73 -7.35 10.34
N ASP A 235 -6.34 -8.17 9.49
CA ASP A 235 -5.88 -8.36 8.12
C ASP A 235 -6.78 -7.65 7.10
N ILE A 236 -6.14 -7.21 6.02
CA ILE A 236 -6.79 -6.69 4.82
C ILE A 236 -6.36 -7.56 3.65
N ASN A 237 -7.32 -8.21 3.00
CA ASN A 237 -7.03 -8.91 1.74
C ASN A 237 -6.61 -7.91 0.66
N LEU A 238 -5.57 -8.23 -0.08
CA LEU A 238 -5.06 -7.40 -1.17
C LEU A 238 -6.10 -7.22 -2.28
N SER A 239 -7.06 -8.13 -2.41
CA SER A 239 -8.20 -7.95 -3.32
C SER A 239 -9.01 -6.68 -3.04
N THR A 240 -9.06 -6.22 -1.78
CA THR A 240 -9.70 -4.95 -1.40
C THR A 240 -8.90 -3.75 -1.89
N LEU A 241 -7.56 -3.78 -1.73
CA LEU A 241 -6.67 -2.74 -2.25
C LEU A 241 -6.68 -2.73 -3.79
N GLN A 242 -6.71 -3.91 -4.41
CA GLN A 242 -6.79 -4.10 -5.86
C GLN A 242 -8.04 -3.43 -6.44
N ARG A 243 -9.22 -3.62 -5.83
CA ARG A 243 -10.45 -2.93 -6.27
C ARG A 243 -10.31 -1.41 -6.24
N THR A 244 -9.69 -0.86 -5.18
CA THR A 244 -9.41 0.58 -5.08
C THR A 244 -8.49 1.05 -6.20
N ILE A 245 -7.36 0.37 -6.42
CA ILE A 245 -6.37 0.75 -7.44
C ILE A 245 -6.92 0.60 -8.87
N SER A 246 -7.68 -0.45 -9.17
CA SER A 246 -8.35 -0.61 -10.47
C SER A 246 -9.39 0.50 -10.71
N GLY A 247 -10.15 0.89 -9.68
CA GLY A 247 -11.10 2.01 -9.76
C GLY A 247 -10.40 3.34 -10.07
N VAL A 248 -9.30 3.61 -9.37
CA VAL A 248 -8.45 4.77 -9.57
C VAL A 248 -7.90 4.84 -11.00
N SER A 249 -7.35 3.74 -11.51
CA SER A 249 -6.83 3.68 -12.87
C SER A 249 -7.92 3.96 -13.92
N LYS A 250 -9.14 3.45 -13.70
CA LYS A 250 -10.29 3.69 -14.59
C LYS A 250 -10.69 5.16 -14.63
N GLU A 251 -10.67 5.86 -13.50
CA GLU A 251 -10.96 7.31 -13.43
C GLU A 251 -9.87 8.15 -14.11
N LEU A 252 -8.62 7.68 -14.10
CA LEU A 252 -7.49 8.43 -14.61
C LEU A 252 -7.18 8.06 -16.07
N PHE A 253 -7.47 8.99 -16.98
CA PHE A 253 -7.29 8.83 -18.43
C PHE A 253 -8.04 7.62 -19.03
N ASP A 254 -9.28 7.38 -18.58
CA ASP A 254 -10.14 6.30 -19.06
C ASP A 254 -9.49 4.91 -18.99
N GLY A 255 -8.74 4.61 -17.91
CA GLY A 255 -8.06 3.33 -17.73
C GLY A 255 -6.72 3.21 -18.45
N LYS A 256 -6.25 4.26 -19.14
CA LYS A 256 -4.93 4.26 -19.82
C LYS A 256 -3.77 4.53 -18.85
N SER A 257 -4.07 4.85 -17.61
CA SER A 257 -3.08 5.07 -16.56
C SER A 257 -2.68 3.77 -15.88
N ARG A 258 -1.39 3.61 -15.58
CA ARG A 258 -0.88 2.49 -14.78
C ARG A 258 -0.74 2.99 -13.35
N VAL A 259 -1.44 2.35 -12.43
CA VAL A 259 -1.41 2.71 -11.01
C VAL A 259 -1.01 1.48 -10.22
N THR A 260 -0.01 1.63 -9.37
CA THR A 260 0.56 0.54 -8.58
C THR A 260 0.79 1.05 -7.16
N LEU A 261 0.25 0.31 -6.20
CA LEU A 261 0.55 0.46 -4.79
C LEU A 261 1.69 -0.47 -4.43
N ILE A 262 2.76 0.11 -3.89
CA ILE A 262 4.01 -0.58 -3.59
C ILE A 262 4.23 -0.48 -2.08
N SER A 263 4.62 -1.58 -1.46
CA SER A 263 5.00 -1.63 -0.05
C SER A 263 6.39 -1.02 0.20
N GLU A 264 6.82 -0.95 1.46
CA GLU A 264 8.12 -0.36 1.82
C GLU A 264 9.29 -1.16 1.21
N GLN A 265 9.19 -2.49 1.18
CA GLN A 265 10.20 -3.36 0.57
C GLN A 265 10.06 -3.50 -0.95
N GLY A 266 9.16 -2.76 -1.59
CA GLY A 266 9.03 -2.77 -3.05
C GLY A 266 8.12 -3.87 -3.61
N LEU A 267 7.35 -4.56 -2.77
CA LEU A 267 6.37 -5.57 -3.20
C LEU A 267 5.10 -4.90 -3.74
N ILE A 268 4.49 -5.50 -4.75
CA ILE A 268 3.25 -5.00 -5.34
C ILE A 268 2.07 -5.39 -4.44
N ALA A 269 1.51 -4.42 -3.72
CA ALA A 269 0.31 -4.64 -2.91
C ALA A 269 -0.99 -4.61 -3.73
N ALA A 270 -1.03 -3.78 -4.77
CA ALA A 270 -2.13 -3.71 -5.72
C ALA A 270 -1.66 -3.04 -7.01
N SER A 271 -2.20 -3.43 -8.17
CA SER A 271 -1.78 -2.85 -9.43
C SER A 271 -2.84 -2.97 -10.51
N SER A 272 -3.13 -1.90 -11.24
CA SER A 272 -4.06 -1.97 -12.37
C SER A 272 -3.51 -2.68 -13.60
N HIS A 273 -2.20 -2.95 -13.65
CA HIS A 273 -1.53 -3.52 -14.83
C HIS A 273 -0.57 -4.68 -14.52
N TYR A 274 -0.32 -4.97 -13.24
CA TYR A 274 0.59 -6.03 -12.79
C TYR A 274 -0.12 -7.01 -11.84
N GLU A 275 -1.40 -7.30 -12.10
CA GLU A 275 -2.24 -8.15 -11.23
C GLU A 275 -1.69 -9.58 -11.07
N ALA A 276 -0.95 -10.09 -12.06
CA ALA A 276 -0.31 -11.40 -11.97
C ALA A 276 0.94 -11.44 -11.07
N HIS A 277 1.38 -10.29 -10.55
CA HIS A 277 2.60 -10.13 -9.76
C HIS A 277 2.32 -9.52 -8.38
N LEU A 278 1.07 -9.60 -7.88
CA LEU A 278 0.77 -9.18 -6.51
C LEU A 278 1.63 -9.98 -5.51
N GLY A 279 2.14 -9.30 -4.48
CA GLY A 279 3.07 -9.89 -3.51
C GLY A 279 4.50 -10.10 -4.02
N ARG A 280 4.78 -9.79 -5.30
CA ARG A 280 6.13 -9.88 -5.88
C ARG A 280 6.81 -8.50 -5.96
N PRO A 281 8.15 -8.44 -6.00
CA PRO A 281 8.89 -7.20 -6.23
C PRO A 281 8.50 -6.55 -7.57
N LEU A 282 8.31 -5.24 -7.58
CA LEU A 282 7.99 -4.49 -8.82
C LEU A 282 8.96 -4.78 -9.99
N PRO A 283 10.29 -4.88 -9.79
CA PRO A 283 11.22 -5.17 -10.89
C PRO A 283 10.93 -6.47 -11.64
N GLU A 284 10.34 -7.49 -10.99
CA GLU A 284 9.98 -8.75 -11.63
C GLU A 284 8.82 -8.60 -12.63
N ALA A 285 8.00 -7.56 -12.47
CA ALA A 285 6.82 -7.31 -13.30
C ALA A 285 7.09 -6.38 -14.49
N LEU A 286 8.21 -5.64 -14.48
CA LEU A 286 8.55 -4.71 -15.56
C LEU A 286 9.04 -5.48 -16.80
N PRO A 287 8.55 -5.16 -18.02
CA PRO A 287 9.14 -5.71 -19.23
C PRO A 287 10.58 -5.21 -19.40
N GLU A 288 11.44 -6.07 -19.99
CA GLU A 288 12.81 -5.71 -20.38
C GLU A 288 12.87 -4.51 -21.35
#